data_AF-A0A1E3H433-F1
#
_entry.id   AF-A0A1E3H433-F1
#
_cell.length_a   1.000
_cell.length_b   1.000
_cell.length_c   1.000
_cell.angle_alpha   90.00
_cell.angle_beta   90.00
_cell.angle_gamma   90.00
#
_symmetry.space_group_name_H-M   'P 1'
#
loop_
_entity.id
_entity.type
_entity.pdbx_description
1 polymer ?
#
loop_
_entity_poly.entity_id
_entity_poly.type
_entity_poly.pdbx_seq_one_letter_code
_entity_poly.pdbx_strand_id
1 'polypeptide(L)'
;MSDPASLLGEAETAALAPARSARDAWLAAMPAVAIVLLVALTGALLYVLAQDEAERAKVRLLSDALWVEQTLRFQLSTDEDMVRRLALDAGSGDMPAATVLDRARLHVANNPEVLAIAWFGADAVSSAWCRACRPRPASRRRCAGCSA
;
A
#
# COMPACT_ATOMS: atom_id res chain seq x y z
N MET A 1 49.96 -72.82 -40.00
CA MET A 1 50.63 -71.55 -40.35
C MET A 1 49.69 -70.45 -39.89
N SER A 2 49.77 -70.07 -38.62
CA SER A 2 48.88 -69.07 -38.04
C SER A 2 49.34 -67.69 -38.50
N ASP A 3 48.41 -66.92 -39.06
CA ASP A 3 48.68 -65.63 -39.68
C ASP A 3 48.89 -64.55 -38.59
N PRO A 4 50.08 -63.94 -38.47
CA PRO A 4 50.38 -62.96 -37.41
C PRO A 4 49.56 -61.68 -37.51
N ALA A 5 48.86 -61.45 -38.64
CA ALA A 5 47.99 -60.28 -38.84
C ALA A 5 46.69 -60.35 -38.02
N SER A 6 46.19 -61.54 -37.68
CA SER A 6 44.91 -61.71 -36.98
C SER A 6 44.94 -61.23 -35.53
N LEU A 7 46.09 -61.31 -34.86
CA LEU A 7 46.24 -60.91 -33.45
C LEU A 7 46.41 -59.40 -33.26
N LEU A 8 46.80 -58.68 -34.30
CA LEU A 8 46.91 -57.21 -34.28
C LEU A 8 45.52 -56.55 -34.39
N GLY A 9 44.57 -57.17 -35.09
CA GLY A 9 43.20 -56.65 -35.23
C GLY A 9 42.34 -56.71 -33.96
N GLU A 10 42.52 -57.73 -33.12
CA GLU A 10 41.76 -57.86 -31.86
C GLU A 10 42.31 -56.95 -30.74
N ALA A 11 43.61 -56.66 -30.75
CA ALA A 11 44.22 -55.73 -29.79
C ALA A 11 43.85 -54.26 -30.08
N GLU A 12 43.73 -53.88 -31.35
CA GLU A 12 43.39 -52.51 -31.75
C GLU A 12 41.91 -52.16 -31.50
N THR A 13 41.01 -53.14 -31.61
CA THR A 13 39.58 -52.97 -31.32
C THR A 13 39.25 -52.90 -29.83
N ALA A 14 40.05 -53.53 -28.96
CA ALA A 14 39.86 -53.46 -27.51
C ALA A 14 40.29 -52.10 -26.90
N ALA A 15 41.29 -51.43 -27.49
CA ALA A 15 41.85 -50.19 -26.95
C ALA A 15 40.94 -48.95 -27.13
N LEU A 16 40.03 -48.94 -28.12
CA LEU A 16 39.05 -47.84 -28.32
C LEU A 16 37.74 -47.99 -27.51
N ALA A 17 37.53 -49.12 -26.84
CA ALA A 17 36.28 -49.42 -26.12
C ALA A 17 35.98 -48.53 -24.89
N PRO A 18 36.93 -48.15 -24.02
CA PRO A 18 36.59 -47.41 -22.80
C PRO A 18 36.13 -45.97 -23.09
N ALA A 19 36.72 -45.31 -24.10
CA ALA A 19 36.40 -43.92 -24.44
C ALA A 19 35.02 -43.74 -25.09
N ARG A 20 34.53 -44.75 -25.82
CA ARG A 20 33.19 -44.73 -26.43
C ARG A 20 32.10 -44.87 -25.37
N SER A 21 32.29 -45.76 -24.39
CA SER A 21 31.33 -45.96 -23.28
C SER A 21 31.15 -44.71 -22.40
N ALA A 22 32.23 -44.00 -22.10
CA ALA A 22 32.16 -42.76 -21.33
C ALA A 22 31.41 -41.67 -22.11
N ARG A 23 31.72 -41.51 -23.42
CA ARG A 23 31.01 -40.55 -24.28
C ARG A 23 29.51 -40.87 -24.39
N ASP A 24 29.14 -42.13 -24.55
CA ASP A 24 27.74 -42.54 -24.64
C ASP A 24 27.00 -42.32 -23.32
N ALA A 25 27.64 -42.57 -22.17
CA ALA A 25 27.09 -42.25 -20.85
C ALA A 25 26.89 -40.74 -20.64
N TRP A 26 27.82 -39.90 -21.09
CA TRP A 26 27.70 -38.44 -21.05
C TRP A 26 26.58 -37.93 -21.95
N LEU A 27 26.47 -38.48 -23.18
CA LEU A 27 25.39 -38.15 -24.11
C LEU A 27 24.02 -38.58 -23.58
N ALA A 28 23.93 -39.73 -22.90
CA ALA A 28 22.71 -40.20 -22.25
C ALA A 28 22.34 -39.39 -21.00
N ALA A 29 23.31 -38.82 -20.28
CA ALA A 29 23.08 -37.97 -19.11
C ALA A 29 22.67 -36.53 -19.47
N MET A 30 22.99 -36.07 -20.68
CA MET A 30 22.72 -34.72 -21.18
C MET A 30 21.27 -34.23 -20.96
N PRO A 31 20.21 -35.00 -21.29
CA PRO A 31 18.83 -34.58 -21.02
C PRO A 31 18.50 -34.47 -19.53
N ALA A 32 19.05 -35.34 -18.68
CA ALA A 32 18.82 -35.27 -17.23
C ALA A 32 19.46 -34.00 -16.64
N VAL A 33 20.67 -33.66 -17.09
CA VAL A 33 21.36 -32.41 -16.69
C VAL A 33 20.55 -31.19 -17.12
N ALA A 34 20.00 -31.18 -18.34
CA ALA A 34 19.17 -30.08 -18.82
C ALA A 34 17.92 -29.87 -17.96
N ILE A 35 17.22 -30.95 -17.57
CA ILE A 35 16.04 -30.87 -16.70
C ILE A 35 16.41 -30.33 -15.31
N VAL A 36 17.49 -30.84 -14.71
CA VAL A 36 17.96 -30.37 -13.40
C VAL A 36 18.32 -28.90 -13.45
N LEU A 37 19.04 -28.47 -14.50
CA LEU A 37 19.40 -27.07 -14.70
C LEU A 37 18.16 -26.19 -14.85
N LEU A 38 17.17 -26.63 -15.64
CA LEU A 38 15.92 -25.90 -15.82
C LEU A 38 15.18 -25.74 -14.48
N VAL A 39 15.01 -26.83 -13.72
CA VAL A 39 14.34 -26.80 -12.41
C VAL A 39 15.10 -25.90 -11.44
N ALA A 40 16.43 -25.95 -11.44
CA ALA A 40 17.25 -25.08 -10.61
C ALA A 40 17.08 -23.60 -10.98
N LEU A 41 17.08 -23.27 -12.28
CA LEU A 41 16.84 -21.90 -12.76
C LEU A 41 15.44 -21.40 -12.40
N THR A 42 14.41 -22.21 -12.62
CA THR A 42 13.04 -21.87 -12.23
C THR A 42 12.93 -21.71 -10.71
N GLY A 43 13.50 -22.63 -9.93
CA GLY A 43 13.51 -22.55 -8.47
C GLY A 43 14.24 -21.31 -7.96
N ALA A 44 15.38 -20.95 -8.56
CA ALA A 44 16.11 -19.72 -8.26
C ALA A 44 15.28 -18.47 -8.60
N LEU A 45 14.61 -18.46 -9.75
CA LEU A 45 13.71 -17.36 -10.14
C LEU A 45 12.55 -17.21 -9.15
N LEU A 46 11.91 -18.33 -8.78
CA LEU A 46 10.83 -18.35 -7.79
C LEU A 46 11.32 -17.93 -6.41
N TYR A 47 12.54 -18.32 -6.03
CA TYR A 47 13.16 -17.91 -4.78
C TYR A 47 13.39 -16.40 -4.74
N VAL A 48 13.96 -15.82 -5.81
CA VAL A 48 14.14 -14.37 -5.93
C VAL A 48 12.80 -13.64 -5.89
N LEU A 49 11.77 -14.18 -6.54
CA LEU A 49 10.42 -13.62 -6.52
C LEU A 49 9.76 -13.71 -5.14
N ALA A 50 9.99 -14.79 -4.39
CA ALA A 50 9.43 -14.97 -3.05
C ALA A 50 10.14 -14.09 -2.00
N GLN A 51 11.45 -13.83 -2.17
CA GLN A 51 12.19 -12.87 -1.33
C GLN A 51 11.61 -11.45 -1.45
N ASP A 52 11.03 -11.13 -2.61
CA ASP A 52 10.37 -9.86 -2.89
C ASP A 52 9.12 -9.64 -2.02
N GLU A 53 8.44 -10.70 -1.56
CA GLU A 53 7.19 -10.59 -0.79
C GLU A 53 7.44 -10.23 0.69
N ALA A 54 8.49 -10.81 1.29
CA ALA A 54 8.82 -10.60 2.71
C ALA A 54 9.38 -9.20 3.00
N GLU A 55 10.16 -8.65 2.06
CA GLU A 55 10.74 -7.31 2.18
C GLU A 55 9.71 -6.22 1.84
N ARG A 56 8.83 -6.47 0.85
CA ARG A 56 7.75 -5.54 0.46
C ARG A 56 6.68 -5.36 1.53
N ALA A 57 6.38 -6.38 2.33
CA ALA A 57 5.37 -6.28 3.38
C ALA A 57 5.70 -5.20 4.42
N LYS A 58 6.99 -5.01 4.75
CA LYS A 58 7.43 -4.00 5.74
C LYS A 58 7.52 -2.60 5.13
N VAL A 59 8.05 -2.49 3.91
CA VAL A 59 8.16 -1.21 3.20
C VAL A 59 6.78 -0.60 2.95
N ARG A 60 5.77 -1.44 2.67
CA ARG A 60 4.40 -1.00 2.43
C ARG A 60 3.72 -0.42 3.68
N LEU A 61 3.96 -1.01 4.86
CA LEU A 61 3.38 -0.50 6.11
C LEU A 61 3.99 0.85 6.53
N LEU A 62 5.30 1.04 6.31
CA LEU A 62 5.97 2.31 6.59
C LEU A 62 5.55 3.41 5.61
N SER A 63 5.46 3.10 4.31
CA SER A 63 4.99 4.07 3.31
C SER A 63 3.53 4.44 3.53
N ASP A 64 2.67 3.46 3.82
CA ASP A 64 1.23 3.70 4.01
C ASP A 64 1.00 4.53 5.29
N ALA A 65 1.73 4.27 6.38
CA ALA A 65 1.66 5.07 7.60
C ALA A 65 2.17 6.51 7.39
N LEU A 66 3.30 6.67 6.70
CA LEU A 66 3.87 7.99 6.41
C LEU A 66 2.92 8.82 5.53
N TRP A 67 2.30 8.19 4.53
CA TRP A 67 1.36 8.86 3.64
C TRP A 67 0.10 9.30 4.38
N VAL A 68 -0.43 8.47 5.27
CA VAL A 68 -1.57 8.81 6.13
C VAL A 68 -1.23 9.97 7.06
N GLU A 69 -0.06 9.97 7.70
CA GLU A 69 0.37 11.08 8.57
C GLU A 69 0.42 12.40 7.79
N GLN A 70 1.06 12.39 6.62
CA GLN A 70 1.20 13.59 5.82
C GLN A 70 -0.16 14.12 5.35
N THR A 71 -1.08 13.23 4.95
CA THR A 71 -2.43 13.63 4.58
C THR A 71 -3.19 14.21 5.76
N LEU A 72 -3.10 13.58 6.94
CA LEU A 72 -3.84 14.01 8.12
C LEU A 72 -3.35 15.37 8.62
N ARG A 73 -2.02 15.58 8.61
CA ARG A 73 -1.41 16.85 8.99
C ARG A 73 -1.83 17.99 8.06
N PHE A 74 -1.92 17.71 6.76
CA PHE A 74 -2.39 18.69 5.78
C PHE A 74 -3.87 19.07 6.01
N GLN A 75 -4.74 18.06 6.15
CA GLN A 75 -6.18 18.28 6.37
C GLN A 75 -6.41 19.09 7.66
N LEU A 76 -5.78 18.67 8.77
CA LEU A 76 -5.90 19.39 10.04
C LEU A 76 -5.40 20.83 9.97
N SER A 77 -4.29 21.10 9.26
CA SER A 77 -3.81 22.49 9.12
C SER A 77 -4.73 23.34 8.26
N THR A 78 -5.36 22.74 7.24
CA THR A 78 -6.32 23.44 6.38
C THR A 78 -7.60 23.77 7.16
N ASP A 79 -8.08 22.83 7.98
CA ASP A 79 -9.23 23.02 8.87
C ASP A 79 -8.95 24.11 9.91
N GLU A 80 -7.75 24.10 10.51
CA GLU A 80 -7.32 25.14 11.47
C GLU A 80 -7.34 26.53 10.84
N ASP A 81 -6.77 26.69 9.64
CA ASP A 81 -6.72 27.98 8.95
C ASP A 81 -8.13 28.50 8.58
N MET A 82 -9.06 27.61 8.23
CA MET A 82 -10.46 27.97 7.99
C MET A 82 -11.16 28.44 9.27
N VAL A 83 -11.01 27.70 10.37
CA VAL A 83 -11.58 28.08 11.66
C VAL A 83 -10.98 29.40 12.15
N ARG A 84 -9.67 29.62 11.96
CA ARG A 84 -9.00 30.87 12.31
C ARG A 84 -9.58 32.05 11.53
N ARG A 85 -9.83 31.91 10.22
CA ARG A 85 -10.46 32.95 9.41
C ARG A 85 -11.89 33.25 9.87
N LEU A 86 -12.68 32.22 10.17
CA LEU A 86 -14.03 32.39 10.71
C LEU A 86 -14.03 33.14 12.05
N ALA A 87 -13.05 32.86 12.92
CA ALA A 87 -12.90 33.56 14.20
C ALA A 87 -12.51 35.04 14.01
N LEU A 88 -11.62 35.34 13.05
CA LEU A 88 -11.25 36.72 12.72
C LEU A 88 -12.42 37.51 12.13
N ASP A 89 -13.16 36.92 11.19
CA ASP A 89 -14.37 37.54 10.59
C ASP A 89 -15.46 37.81 11.65
N ALA A 90 -15.56 36.96 12.67
CA ALA A 90 -16.48 37.14 13.78
C ALA A 90 -16.00 38.21 14.78
N GLY A 91 -14.68 38.29 15.00
CA GLY A 91 -14.06 39.25 15.92
C GLY A 91 -13.93 40.66 15.35
N SER A 92 -13.87 40.83 14.02
CA SER A 92 -13.78 42.15 13.39
C SER A 92 -15.07 42.98 13.54
N GLY A 93 -16.20 42.34 13.86
CA GLY A 93 -17.49 43.02 14.03
C GLY A 93 -18.10 43.53 12.73
N ASP A 94 -17.48 43.24 11.58
CA ASP A 94 -17.96 43.63 10.24
C ASP A 94 -19.27 42.91 9.86
N MET A 95 -19.67 41.90 10.63
CA MET A 95 -20.79 41.03 10.29
C MET A 95 -21.65 40.70 11.51
N PRO A 96 -22.99 40.74 11.39
CA PRO A 96 -23.88 40.34 12.49
C PRO A 96 -23.61 38.88 12.90
N ALA A 97 -23.61 38.60 14.20
CA ALA A 97 -23.38 37.27 14.75
C ALA A 97 -24.30 36.19 14.12
N ALA A 98 -25.52 36.56 13.72
CA ALA A 98 -26.44 35.68 13.00
C ALA A 98 -25.91 35.25 11.62
N THR A 99 -25.26 36.15 10.87
CA THR A 99 -24.71 35.86 9.54
C THR A 99 -23.43 35.03 9.63
N VAL A 100 -22.63 35.24 10.68
CA VAL A 100 -21.51 34.35 11.02
C VAL A 100 -22.02 32.93 11.32
N LEU A 101 -23.14 32.82 12.04
CA LEU A 101 -23.77 31.54 12.33
C LEU A 101 -24.29 30.83 11.07
N ASP A 102 -24.88 31.57 10.13
CA ASP A 102 -25.35 31.00 8.86
C ASP A 102 -24.20 30.52 7.97
N ARG A 103 -23.07 31.23 7.94
CA ARG A 103 -21.86 30.75 7.26
C ARG A 103 -21.26 29.53 7.93
N ALA A 104 -21.20 29.50 9.27
CA ALA A 104 -20.75 28.33 10.01
C ALA A 104 -21.64 27.11 9.72
N ARG A 105 -22.96 27.30 9.60
CA ARG A 105 -23.90 26.22 9.21
C ARG A 105 -23.62 25.68 7.82
N LEU A 106 -23.44 26.57 6.83
CA LEU A 106 -23.10 26.17 5.47
C LEU A 106 -21.76 25.42 5.42
N HIS A 107 -20.79 25.85 6.23
CA HIS A 107 -19.48 25.21 6.31
C HIS A 107 -19.55 23.80 6.91
N VAL A 108 -20.26 23.64 8.05
CA VAL A 108 -20.48 22.33 8.68
C VAL A 108 -21.29 21.38 7.78
N ALA A 109 -22.17 21.91 6.93
CA ALA A 109 -22.91 21.11 5.96
C ALA A 109 -22.04 20.60 4.80
N ASN A 110 -21.00 21.36 4.42
CA ASN A 110 -20.11 21.01 3.31
C ASN A 110 -18.93 20.10 3.74
N ASN A 111 -18.59 20.09 5.03
CA ASN A 111 -17.42 19.41 5.60
C ASN A 111 -17.86 18.37 6.64
N PRO A 112 -18.15 17.10 6.25
CA PRO A 112 -18.68 16.06 7.14
C PRO A 112 -17.74 15.64 8.27
N GLU A 113 -16.46 16.00 8.21
CA GLU A 113 -15.43 15.85 9.24
C GLU A 113 -15.62 16.80 10.43
N VAL A 114 -16.30 17.93 10.24
CA VAL A 114 -16.54 18.91 11.31
C VAL A 114 -17.76 18.52 12.14
N LEU A 115 -17.53 18.01 13.35
CA LEU A 115 -18.60 17.54 14.24
C LEU A 115 -19.48 18.67 14.81
N ALA A 116 -18.86 19.77 15.22
CA ALA A 116 -19.55 20.93 15.79
C ALA A 116 -18.66 22.18 15.78
N ILE A 117 -19.28 23.35 15.67
CA ILE A 117 -18.68 24.66 15.90
C ILE A 117 -19.50 25.33 17.02
N ALA A 118 -18.83 25.79 18.08
CA ALA A 118 -19.44 26.49 19.21
C ALA A 118 -18.78 27.85 19.40
N TRP A 119 -19.59 28.87 19.70
CA TRP A 119 -19.13 30.23 19.98
C TRP A 119 -19.29 30.54 21.47
N PHE A 120 -18.25 31.09 22.08
CA PHE A 120 -18.24 31.52 23.49
C PHE A 120 -18.08 33.03 23.57
N GLY A 121 -19.03 33.69 24.24
CA GLY A 121 -18.91 35.10 24.61
C GLY A 121 -17.94 35.31 25.78
N ALA A 122 -17.64 36.57 26.10
CA ALA A 122 -16.74 36.95 27.20
C ALA A 122 -17.22 36.49 28.59
N ASP A 123 -18.51 36.17 28.69
CA ASP A 123 -19.25 35.67 29.84
C ASP A 123 -19.18 34.13 30.00
N ALA A 124 -18.42 33.42 29.15
CA ALA A 124 -18.27 31.96 29.11
C ALA A 124 -19.58 31.17 28.88
N VAL A 125 -20.72 31.86 28.81
CA VAL A 125 -21.97 31.33 28.31
C VAL A 125 -21.84 31.28 26.79
N SER A 126 -21.87 30.06 26.25
CA SER A 126 -21.92 29.85 24.81
C SER A 126 -23.21 30.46 24.27
N SER A 127 -23.12 31.51 23.45
CA SER A 127 -24.30 32.08 22.83
C SER A 127 -24.80 31.18 21.70
N ALA A 128 -23.93 30.43 21.01
CA ALA A 128 -24.39 29.60 19.91
C ALA A 128 -23.66 28.27 19.73
N TRP A 129 -24.43 27.20 19.50
CA TRP A 129 -23.94 25.86 19.20
C TRP A 129 -24.45 25.41 17.84
N CYS A 130 -23.58 24.97 16.94
CA CYS A 130 -23.97 24.29 15.71
C CYS A 130 -23.29 22.92 15.62
N ARG A 131 -24.09 21.84 15.74
CA ARG A 131 -23.67 20.45 15.52
C ARG A 131 -24.01 20.03 14.09
N ALA A 132 -23.13 19.29 13.42
CA ALA A 132 -23.43 18.66 12.14
C ALA A 132 -24.64 17.73 12.30
N CYS A 133 -25.77 18.00 11.63
CA CYS A 133 -26.89 17.06 11.69
C CYS A 133 -26.56 15.87 10.77
N ARG A 134 -26.20 14.72 11.37
CA ARG A 134 -26.05 13.47 10.61
C ARG A 134 -27.36 13.11 9.90
N PRO A 135 -27.32 12.61 8.65
CA PRO A 135 -28.50 12.03 8.02
C PRO A 135 -28.96 10.81 8.85
N ARG A 136 -30.18 10.85 9.38
CA ARG A 136 -30.78 9.79 10.21
C ARG A 136 -32.07 9.29 9.55
N PRO A 137 -32.34 7.96 9.53
CA PRO A 137 -33.59 7.43 8.98
C PRO A 137 -34.82 7.94 9.73
N ALA A 138 -35.92 8.07 8.97
CA ALA A 138 -37.05 8.98 9.16
C ALA A 138 -37.91 8.90 10.45
N SER A 139 -37.54 8.11 11.47
CA SER A 139 -38.44 7.79 12.59
C SER A 139 -38.22 8.56 13.90
N ARG A 140 -37.20 9.42 14.01
CA ARG A 140 -37.04 10.29 15.20
C ARG A 140 -36.58 11.70 14.80
N ARG A 141 -37.54 12.61 14.64
CA ARG A 141 -37.32 14.04 14.40
C ARG A 141 -36.90 14.73 15.69
N ARG A 142 -35.62 14.67 16.04
CA ARG A 142 -34.97 15.66 16.92
C ARG A 142 -33.56 15.91 16.39
N CYS A 143 -33.41 16.75 15.36
CA CYS A 143 -32.19 17.56 15.26
C CYS A 143 -32.36 18.61 16.38
N ALA A 144 -31.54 18.55 17.44
CA ALA A 144 -31.42 19.72 18.32
C ALA A 144 -30.74 20.79 17.47
N GLY A 145 -31.53 21.75 16.99
CA GLY A 145 -31.08 22.82 16.09
C GLY A 145 -30.05 23.72 16.75
N CYS A 146 -29.38 24.53 15.93
CA CYS A 146 -28.51 25.58 16.46
C CYS A 146 -29.36 26.53 17.31
N SER A 147 -29.16 26.52 18.63
CA SER A 147 -29.62 27.63 19.47
C SER A 147 -28.62 28.77 19.32
N ALA A 148 -29.15 29.97 19.07
CA ALA A 148 -28.43 31.24 19.13
C ALA A 148 -28.64 31.90 20.50
#